data_AF-A0A931CLC6-F1
#
_entry.id   AF-A0A931CLC6-F1
#
_cell.length_a   1.000
_cell.length_b   1.000
_cell.length_c   1.000
_cell.angle_alpha   90.00
_cell.angle_beta   90.00
_cell.angle_gamma   90.00
#
_symmetry.space_group_name_H-M   'P 1'
#
loop_
_entity.id
_entity.type
_entity.pdbx_description
1 polymer ?
#
loop_
_entity_poly.entity_id
_entity_poly.type
_entity_poly.pdbx_seq_one_letter_code
_entity_poly.pdbx_strand_id
1 'polypeptide(L)'
;MASPAGADSAAAVKELQAALGAKECTDEKTRRARGHDVSAHEWSLPDAVVLCSSTADVALTQKVCLRHGVPAVPNGRARKSSAGYDPTGPFCRLRRNAGIITEATVRLYGIPERTATAAVSFRTVCSAVVAVSP
;
A
#
# COMPACT_ATOMS: atom_id res chain seq x y z
N MET A 1 -1.91 18.27 -10.43
CA MET A 1 -2.11 18.13 -11.90
C MET A 1 -3.37 17.31 -12.11
N ALA A 2 -4.22 17.70 -13.07
CA ALA A 2 -5.62 17.24 -13.20
C ALA A 2 -5.78 15.71 -13.19
N SER A 3 -6.88 15.25 -12.57
CA SER A 3 -7.45 13.90 -12.73
C SER A 3 -7.31 13.48 -14.21
N PRO A 4 -6.89 12.25 -14.52
CA PRO A 4 -6.78 11.82 -15.92
C PRO A 4 -8.11 12.12 -16.62
N ALA A 5 -8.06 12.74 -17.81
CA ALA A 5 -9.24 13.22 -18.51
C ALA A 5 -10.29 12.08 -18.61
N GLY A 6 -11.38 12.20 -17.85
CA GLY A 6 -12.43 11.18 -17.74
C GLY A 6 -12.58 10.50 -16.37
N ALA A 7 -11.71 10.76 -15.39
CA ALA A 7 -11.87 10.21 -14.03
C ALA A 7 -12.90 11.00 -13.21
N ASP A 8 -13.98 10.33 -12.84
CA ASP A 8 -15.06 10.91 -12.02
C ASP A 8 -14.99 10.35 -10.58
N SER A 9 -14.20 11.01 -9.73
CA SER A 9 -14.06 10.60 -8.34
C SER A 9 -15.32 10.85 -7.53
N ALA A 10 -16.13 11.85 -7.85
CA ALA A 10 -17.39 12.12 -7.17
C ALA A 10 -18.42 11.01 -7.41
N ALA A 11 -18.57 10.55 -8.66
CA ALA A 11 -19.45 9.42 -8.98
C ALA A 11 -18.96 8.12 -8.35
N ALA A 12 -17.64 7.88 -8.35
CA ALA A 12 -17.06 6.70 -7.72
C ALA A 12 -17.32 6.66 -6.20
N VAL A 13 -17.13 7.78 -5.50
CA VAL A 13 -17.41 7.90 -4.05
C VAL A 13 -18.88 7.65 -3.77
N LYS A 14 -19.79 8.21 -4.57
CA LYS A 14 -21.23 7.98 -4.42
C LYS A 14 -21.62 6.51 -4.60
N GLU A 15 -21.06 5.83 -5.61
CA GLU A 15 -21.29 4.40 -5.83
C GLU A 15 -20.72 3.54 -4.70
N LEU A 16 -19.52 3.86 -4.22
CA LEU A 16 -18.90 3.17 -3.08
C LEU A 16 -19.70 3.37 -1.80
N GLN A 17 -20.17 4.58 -1.52
CA GLN A 17 -21.01 4.88 -0.37
C GLN A 17 -22.33 4.09 -0.44
N ALA A 18 -22.96 3.99 -1.62
CA ALA A 18 -24.18 3.22 -1.81
C ALA A 18 -23.96 1.71 -1.61
N ALA A 19 -22.81 1.18 -2.04
CA ALA A 19 -22.54 -0.26 -2.03
C ALA A 19 -21.87 -0.78 -0.75
N LEU A 20 -21.07 0.06 -0.07
CA LEU A 20 -20.26 -0.32 1.10
C LEU A 20 -20.65 0.44 2.38
N GLY A 21 -21.52 1.46 2.28
CA GLY A 21 -22.04 2.20 3.41
C GLY A 21 -20.94 2.77 4.30
N ALA A 22 -21.01 2.46 5.60
CA ALA A 22 -20.08 2.97 6.62
C ALA A 22 -18.60 2.54 6.44
N LYS A 23 -18.29 1.65 5.48
CA LYS A 23 -16.91 1.30 5.16
C LYS A 23 -16.24 2.35 4.28
N GLU A 24 -17.01 3.17 3.56
CA GLU A 24 -16.50 4.35 2.86
C GLU A 24 -16.45 5.52 3.85
N CYS A 25 -15.30 6.19 3.90
CA CYS A 25 -15.02 7.27 4.83
C CYS A 25 -14.49 8.48 4.05
N THR A 26 -15.29 9.53 4.01
CA THR A 26 -14.91 10.86 3.47
C THR A 26 -14.46 11.83 4.56
N ASP A 27 -14.46 11.42 5.84
CA ASP A 27 -14.08 12.28 6.95
C ASP A 27 -12.59 12.65 6.90
N GLU A 28 -12.31 13.93 7.16
CA GLU A 28 -10.97 14.47 7.04
C GLU A 28 -9.97 13.77 7.96
N LYS A 29 -10.38 13.39 9.17
CA LYS A 29 -9.52 12.73 10.15
C LYS A 29 -9.00 11.40 9.61
N THR A 30 -9.88 10.54 9.09
CA THR A 30 -9.52 9.25 8.50
C THR A 30 -8.68 9.41 7.25
N ARG A 31 -9.05 10.34 6.36
CA ARG A 31 -8.31 10.64 5.14
C ARG A 31 -6.90 11.15 5.43
N ARG A 32 -6.72 12.01 6.44
CA ARG A 32 -5.41 12.49 6.88
C ARG A 32 -4.57 11.35 7.48
N ALA A 33 -5.17 10.55 8.35
CA ALA A 33 -4.48 9.45 9.01
C ALA A 33 -4.02 8.34 8.03
N ARG A 34 -4.71 8.17 6.90
CA ARG A 34 -4.42 7.13 5.90
C ARG A 34 -3.92 7.66 4.55
N GLY A 35 -3.78 8.97 4.40
CA GLY A 35 -3.31 9.60 3.17
C GLY A 35 -1.80 9.70 3.07
N HIS A 36 -1.06 9.46 4.16
CA HIS A 36 0.38 9.76 4.24
C HIS A 36 1.25 8.50 4.19
N ASP A 37 2.40 8.58 3.51
CA ASP A 37 3.44 7.53 3.46
C ASP A 37 4.79 8.08 3.99
N VAL A 38 5.93 7.45 3.70
CA VAL A 38 7.28 7.99 3.96
C VAL A 38 7.80 8.88 2.85
N SER A 39 7.02 9.15 1.80
CA SER A 39 7.47 9.92 0.64
C SER A 39 7.66 11.40 0.99
N ALA A 40 8.64 12.02 0.34
CA ALA A 40 8.89 13.46 0.40
C ALA A 40 8.09 14.27 -0.65
N HIS A 41 7.15 13.63 -1.36
CA HIS A 41 6.35 14.30 -2.40
C HIS A 41 5.26 15.16 -1.75
N GLU A 42 4.85 16.22 -2.45
CA GLU A 42 3.72 17.05 -2.01
C GLU A 42 2.48 16.20 -1.79
N TRP A 43 1.97 16.27 -0.56
CA TRP A 43 0.88 15.45 -0.13
C TRP A 43 -0.47 16.07 -0.51
N SER A 44 -1.32 15.29 -1.17
CA SER A 44 -2.72 15.60 -1.39
C SER A 44 -3.62 14.64 -0.62
N LEU A 45 -4.69 15.16 -0.04
CA LEU A 45 -5.68 14.35 0.68
C LEU A 45 -6.42 13.43 -0.32
N PRO A 46 -6.52 12.10 -0.09
CA PRO A 46 -7.30 11.22 -0.97
C PRO A 46 -8.77 11.64 -0.93
N ASP A 47 -9.54 11.47 -2.00
CA ASP A 47 -10.97 11.86 -2.02
C ASP A 47 -11.84 11.06 -1.03
N ALA A 48 -11.52 9.78 -0.86
CA ALA A 48 -12.21 8.85 0.04
C ALA A 48 -11.25 7.76 0.54
N VAL A 49 -11.62 7.13 1.65
CA VAL A 49 -10.93 5.95 2.20
C VAL A 49 -11.94 4.82 2.34
N VAL A 50 -11.63 3.64 1.77
CA VAL A 50 -12.49 2.46 1.90
C VAL A 50 -11.85 1.44 2.85
N LEU A 51 -12.52 1.16 3.96
CA LEU A 51 -12.13 0.18 4.97
C LEU A 51 -12.67 -1.20 4.61
N CYS A 52 -12.01 -1.86 3.67
CA CYS A 52 -12.35 -3.21 3.24
C CYS A 52 -12.15 -4.21 4.39
N SER A 53 -13.15 -5.05 4.66
CA SER A 53 -13.09 -6.12 5.67
C SER A 53 -13.17 -7.52 5.06
N SER A 54 -13.27 -7.60 3.73
CA SER A 54 -13.39 -8.85 2.98
C SER A 54 -12.80 -8.73 1.58
N THR A 55 -12.46 -9.87 0.96
CA THR A 55 -12.04 -9.94 -0.45
C THR A 55 -13.13 -9.38 -1.39
N ALA A 56 -14.41 -9.55 -1.03
CA ALA A 56 -15.53 -9.02 -1.80
C ALA A 56 -15.55 -7.48 -1.81
N ASP A 57 -15.27 -6.84 -0.66
CA ASP A 57 -15.16 -5.38 -0.59
C ASP A 57 -14.04 -4.88 -1.51
N VAL A 58 -12.86 -5.50 -1.43
CA VAL A 58 -11.69 -5.12 -2.26
C VAL A 58 -12.00 -5.25 -3.75
N ALA A 59 -12.61 -6.37 -4.15
CA ALA A 59 -12.98 -6.61 -5.53
C ALA A 59 -14.02 -5.62 -6.04
N LEU A 60 -15.01 -5.27 -5.21
CA LEU A 60 -16.00 -4.25 -5.52
C LEU A 60 -15.34 -2.87 -5.66
N THR A 61 -14.51 -2.47 -4.70
CA THR A 61 -13.78 -1.19 -4.75
C THR A 61 -12.95 -1.06 -6.02
N GLN A 62 -12.17 -2.09 -6.37
CA GLN A 62 -11.42 -2.08 -7.62
C GLN A 62 -12.32 -1.96 -8.85
N LYS A 63 -13.45 -2.69 -8.91
CA LYS A 63 -14.38 -2.61 -10.04
C LYS A 63 -14.95 -1.20 -10.21
N VAL A 64 -15.34 -0.55 -9.11
CA VAL A 64 -15.86 0.83 -9.14
C VAL A 64 -14.77 1.80 -9.57
N CYS A 65 -13.58 1.71 -8.99
CA CYS A 65 -12.43 2.54 -9.36
C CYS A 65 -12.06 2.39 -10.84
N LEU A 66 -12.00 1.17 -11.36
CA LEU A 66 -11.73 0.90 -12.78
C LEU A 66 -12.82 1.47 -13.69
N ARG A 67 -14.10 1.33 -13.31
CA ARG A 67 -15.23 1.83 -14.10
C ARG A 67 -15.21 3.35 -14.24
N HIS A 68 -14.86 4.05 -13.16
CA HIS A 68 -14.83 5.52 -13.13
C HIS A 68 -13.45 6.10 -13.44
N GLY A 69 -12.46 5.29 -13.82
CA GLY A 69 -11.10 5.73 -14.12
C GLY A 69 -10.34 6.31 -12.92
N VAL A 70 -10.77 6.01 -11.69
CA VAL A 70 -10.18 6.53 -10.45
C VAL A 70 -9.06 5.60 -9.97
N PRO A 71 -7.85 6.11 -9.64
CA PRO A 71 -6.79 5.29 -9.10
C PRO A 71 -7.12 4.82 -7.67
N ALA A 72 -7.00 3.51 -7.41
CA ALA A 72 -7.09 2.93 -6.09
C ALA A 72 -5.69 2.69 -5.50
N VAL A 73 -5.44 3.17 -4.29
CA VAL A 73 -4.17 3.01 -3.58
C VAL A 73 -4.35 2.07 -2.39
N PRO A 74 -3.79 0.86 -2.40
CA PRO A 74 -3.83 -0.01 -1.23
C PRO A 74 -2.93 0.57 -0.13
N ASN A 75 -3.47 0.70 1.08
CA ASN A 75 -2.73 1.13 2.26
C ASN A 75 -2.90 0.10 3.38
N GLY A 76 -1.79 -0.46 3.85
CA GLY A 76 -1.73 -1.42 4.94
C GLY A 76 -1.13 -0.83 6.21
N ARG A 77 -1.23 -1.54 7.34
CA ARG A 77 -0.68 -1.08 8.62
C ARG A 77 0.84 -0.91 8.60
N ALA A 78 1.54 -1.73 7.81
CA ALA A 78 2.98 -1.65 7.68
C ALA A 78 3.33 -0.40 6.85
N ARG A 79 4.05 0.54 7.47
CA ARG A 79 4.55 1.72 6.77
C ARG A 79 5.61 1.26 5.77
N LYS A 80 5.45 1.66 4.51
CA LYS A 80 6.45 1.39 3.48
C LYS A 80 7.73 2.12 3.88
N SER A 81 8.89 1.49 3.75
CA SER A 81 10.21 2.11 4.03
C SER A 81 10.87 2.70 2.78
N SER A 82 10.18 2.66 1.63
CA SER A 82 10.65 3.19 0.35
C SER A 82 9.67 4.22 -0.20
N ALA A 83 10.16 5.41 -0.52
CA ALA A 83 9.41 6.38 -1.33
C ALA A 83 9.30 5.85 -2.76
N GLY A 84 8.11 5.95 -3.37
CA GLY A 84 7.93 5.53 -4.76
C GLY A 84 6.47 5.34 -5.19
N TYR A 85 5.51 5.71 -4.35
CA TYR A 85 4.14 5.89 -4.82
C TYR A 85 3.93 7.38 -5.10
N ASP A 86 4.16 7.76 -6.34
CA ASP A 86 3.77 9.06 -6.88
C ASP A 86 2.50 8.84 -7.71
N PRO A 87 1.31 9.19 -7.20
CA PRO A 87 0.07 9.08 -7.98
C PRO A 87 -0.01 10.10 -9.13
N THR A 88 0.94 11.04 -9.22
CA THR A 88 0.90 12.19 -10.14
C THR A 88 1.90 12.14 -11.29
N GLY A 89 2.87 11.22 -11.28
CA GLY A 89 3.92 11.11 -12.29
C GLY A 89 3.52 10.29 -13.52
N PRO A 90 3.78 10.76 -14.76
CA PRO A 90 3.54 9.96 -15.96
C PRO A 90 4.55 8.82 -16.00
N PHE A 91 4.08 7.61 -15.71
CA PHE A 91 4.81 6.37 -16.01
C PHE A 91 6.20 6.25 -15.35
N CYS A 92 6.29 6.47 -14.03
CA CYS A 92 7.50 6.12 -13.29
C CYS A 92 7.60 4.58 -13.19
N ARG A 93 8.77 3.98 -13.50
CA ARG A 93 9.02 2.53 -13.67
C ARG A 93 8.42 1.69 -12.53
N LEU A 94 7.17 1.30 -12.74
CA LEU A 94 6.28 0.69 -11.76
C LEU A 94 6.73 -0.75 -11.51
N ARG A 95 7.01 -1.11 -10.25
CA ARG A 95 6.44 -2.38 -9.78
C ARG A 95 4.95 -2.21 -10.03
N ARG A 96 4.45 -2.78 -11.14
CA ARG A 96 3.04 -2.70 -11.48
C ARG A 96 2.28 -3.30 -10.31
N ASN A 97 1.50 -2.47 -9.61
CA ASN A 97 0.45 -2.97 -8.74
C ASN A 97 -0.63 -3.54 -9.67
N ALA A 98 -0.40 -4.77 -10.15
CA ALA A 98 -1.31 -5.47 -11.05
C ALA A 98 -2.58 -5.96 -10.31
N GLY A 99 -2.58 -5.91 -8.98
CA GLY A 99 -3.70 -6.30 -8.13
C GLY A 99 -3.40 -6.04 -6.65
N ILE A 100 -4.42 -6.25 -5.82
CA ILE A 100 -4.33 -6.19 -4.35
C ILE A 100 -4.34 -7.63 -3.83
N ILE A 101 -3.35 -8.01 -3.02
CA ILE A 101 -3.31 -9.32 -2.38
C ILE A 101 -4.26 -9.26 -1.17
N THR A 102 -5.35 -10.04 -1.20
CA THR A 102 -6.29 -10.14 -0.08
C THR A 102 -6.01 -11.33 0.82
N GLU A 103 -5.39 -12.37 0.27
CA GLU A 103 -5.06 -13.62 0.96
C GLU A 103 -3.69 -14.13 0.49
N ALA A 104 -2.91 -14.67 1.42
CA ALA A 104 -1.62 -15.29 1.12
C ALA A 104 -1.39 -16.50 2.02
N THR A 105 -1.09 -17.66 1.42
CA THR A 105 -0.70 -18.85 2.17
C THR A 105 0.80 -18.80 2.43
N VAL A 106 1.19 -18.80 3.72
CA VAL A 106 2.59 -18.81 4.14
C VAL A 106 2.97 -20.17 4.72
N ARG A 107 4.23 -20.56 4.54
CA ARG A 107 4.78 -21.73 5.23
C ARG A 107 5.13 -21.33 6.66
N LEU A 108 4.58 -22.06 7.62
CA LEU A 108 4.91 -21.90 9.04
C LEU A 108 5.96 -22.93 9.43
N TYR A 109 6.88 -22.52 10.29
CA TYR A 109 7.84 -23.40 10.95
C TYR A 109 7.52 -23.44 12.44
N GLY A 110 7.84 -24.55 13.09
CA GLY A 110 7.74 -24.65 14.54
C GLY A 110 8.63 -23.61 15.22
N ILE A 111 8.19 -23.11 16.38
CA ILE A 111 9.01 -22.23 17.20
C ILE A 111 10.26 -23.03 17.63
N PRO A 112 11.48 -22.55 17.36
CA PRO A 112 12.69 -23.28 17.73
C PRO A 112 12.83 -23.35 19.26
N GLU A 113 13.16 -24.53 19.79
CA GLU A 113 13.34 -24.73 21.23
C GLU A 113 14.48 -23.88 21.82
N ARG A 114 15.47 -23.52 20.98
CA ARG A 114 16.58 -22.67 21.36
C ARG A 114 16.94 -21.71 20.23
N THR A 115 16.96 -20.42 20.56
CA THR A 115 17.51 -19.37 19.69
C THR A 115 18.80 -18.86 20.32
N ALA A 116 19.90 -18.85 19.55
CA ALA A 116 21.16 -18.28 19.99
C ALA A 116 21.66 -17.27 18.94
N THR A 117 22.07 -16.10 19.40
CA THR A 117 22.64 -15.04 18.57
C THR A 117 24.13 -14.90 18.92
N ALA A 118 25.00 -14.92 17.92
CA ALA A 118 26.43 -14.65 18.10
C ALA A 118 26.82 -13.32 17.44
N ALA A 119 27.77 -12.62 18.05
CA ALA A 119 28.39 -11.42 17.48
C ALA A 119 29.90 -11.63 17.42
N VAL A 120 30.51 -11.27 16.30
CA VAL A 120 31.97 -11.42 16.07
C VAL A 120 32.52 -10.08 15.59
N SER A 121 33.62 -9.65 16.19
CA SER A 121 34.31 -8.42 15.83
C SER A 121 35.49 -8.70 14.92
N PHE A 122 35.63 -7.94 13.84
CA PHE A 122 36.76 -8.04 12.91
C PHE A 122 37.54 -6.73 12.91
N ARG A 123 38.86 -6.81 12.70
CA ARG A 123 39.72 -5.63 12.64
C ARG A 123 39.53 -4.82 11.35
N THR A 124 39.04 -5.45 10.28
CA THR A 124 38.82 -4.80 8.98
C THR A 124 37.52 -5.26 8.33
N VAL A 125 36.94 -4.41 7.47
CA VAL A 125 35.75 -4.74 6.67
C VAL A 125 36.04 -5.90 5.71
N CYS A 126 37.23 -5.95 5.10
CA CYS A 126 37.63 -7.06 4.22
C CYS A 126 37.57 -8.41 4.94
N SER A 127 38.06 -8.51 6.18
CA SER A 127 37.98 -9.75 6.96
C SER A 127 36.54 -10.17 7.23
N ALA A 128 35.62 -9.22 7.45
CA ALA A 128 34.20 -9.51 7.65
C ALA A 128 33.53 -10.00 6.35
N VAL A 129 33.84 -9.41 5.19
CA VAL A 129 33.29 -9.83 3.88
C VAL A 129 33.73 -11.26 3.54
N VAL A 130 35.01 -11.58 3.76
CA VAL A 130 35.52 -12.94 3.53
C VAL A 130 34.81 -13.96 4.41
N ALA A 131 34.49 -13.61 5.67
CA ALA A 131 33.83 -14.53 6.60
C ALA A 131 32.36 -14.86 6.26
N VAL A 132 31.66 -14.03 5.48
CA VAL A 132 30.25 -14.24 5.07
C VAL A 132 30.09 -14.65 3.61
N SER A 133 31.18 -14.72 2.86
CA SER A 133 31.17 -15.18 1.48
C SER A 133 31.28 -16.72 1.46
N PRO A 134 30.48 -17.43 0.64
CA PRO A 134 30.49 -18.88 0.54
C PRO A 134 31.78 -19.45 -0.05
#